data_AF-A0A6B3F229-F1
#
_entry.id   AF-A0A6B3F229-F1
#
_cell.length_a   1.000
_cell.length_b   1.000
_cell.length_c   1.000
_cell.angle_alpha   90.00
_cell.angle_beta   90.00
_cell.angle_gamma   90.00
#
_symmetry.space_group_name_H-M   'P 1'
#
loop_
_entity.id
_entity.type
_entity.pdbx_description
1 polymer ?
#
loop_
_entity_poly.entity_id
_entity_poly.type
_entity_poly.pdbx_seq_one_letter_code
_entity_poly.pdbx_strand_id
1 'polypeptide(L)'
;AEKPGETVMLSGQISWNPLEETQEGVLVFDGALWPPDQLGLLRSPVRCTVEKGVVTKIEGEGQDAEIFRRWMASWEDPNMYRVAHWSLGFNPGV
;
A
#
# COMPACT_ATOMS: atom_id res chain seq x y z
N ALA A 1 14.46 1.01 23.35
CA ALA A 1 14.18 2.39 23.77
C ALA A 1 15.03 2.66 24.98
N GLU A 2 15.90 3.66 24.89
CA GLU A 2 16.73 4.11 26.01
C GLU A 2 16.04 5.25 26.77
N LYS A 3 15.05 5.91 26.16
CA LYS A 3 14.27 7.00 26.78
C LYS A 3 12.76 6.91 26.50
N PRO A 4 11.90 7.40 27.42
CA PRO A 4 10.48 7.56 27.16
C PRO A 4 10.21 8.46 25.94
N GLY A 5 9.26 8.06 25.09
CA GLY A 5 8.88 8.80 23.88
C GLY A 5 9.66 8.41 22.62
N GLU A 6 10.66 7.53 22.73
CA GLU A 6 11.36 7.00 21.56
C GLU A 6 10.49 5.98 20.80
N THR A 7 10.31 6.23 19.51
CA THR A 7 9.70 5.25 18.61
C THR A 7 10.74 4.18 18.29
N VAL A 8 10.49 2.94 18.70
CA VAL A 8 11.35 1.79 18.39
C VAL A 8 10.67 1.00 17.28
N MET A 9 11.22 1.11 16.08
CA MET A 9 10.84 0.25 14.96
C MET A 9 11.82 -0.92 14.86
N LEU A 10 11.35 -2.07 14.38
CA LEU A 10 12.23 -3.18 14.02
C LEU A 10 13.24 -2.69 12.96
N SER A 11 14.51 -3.03 13.13
CA SER A 11 15.55 -2.70 12.15
C SER A 11 15.30 -3.44 10.84
N GLY A 12 15.78 -2.89 9.72
CA GLY A 12 15.65 -3.51 8.40
C GLY A 12 14.57 -2.93 7.49
N GLN A 13 13.96 -1.83 7.90
CA GLN A 13 13.13 -0.99 7.05
C GLN A 13 13.41 0.49 7.35
N ILE A 14 13.17 1.33 6.36
CA ILE A 14 13.14 2.78 6.51
C ILE A 14 11.86 3.30 5.87
N SER A 15 11.18 4.21 6.56
CA SER A 15 9.86 4.69 6.17
C SER A 15 9.76 6.21 6.30
N TRP A 16 8.92 6.80 5.46
CA TRP A 16 8.59 8.22 5.52
C TRP A 16 7.09 8.43 5.46
N ASN A 17 6.63 9.44 6.20
CA ASN A 17 5.28 9.96 6.08
C ASN A 17 5.25 10.98 4.95
N PRO A 18 4.32 10.85 3.98
CA PRO A 18 4.17 11.82 2.92
C PRO A 18 3.56 13.11 3.47
N LEU A 19 3.73 14.22 2.74
CA LEU A 19 2.77 15.32 2.83
C LEU A 19 1.50 14.83 2.12
N GLU A 20 0.47 14.52 2.89
CA GLU A 20 -0.60 13.60 2.49
C GLU A 20 -1.25 14.00 1.17
N GLU A 21 -1.56 15.28 0.99
CA GLU A 21 -2.31 15.81 -0.15
C GLU A 21 -1.46 16.09 -1.40
N THR A 22 -0.17 15.77 -1.37
CA THR A 22 0.78 16.11 -2.46
C THR A 22 1.11 14.94 -3.38
N GLN A 23 0.64 13.74 -3.04
CA GLN A 23 0.99 12.51 -3.75
C GLN A 23 0.13 12.37 -5.01
N GLU A 24 0.78 12.20 -6.16
CA GLU A 24 0.16 12.09 -7.48
C GLU A 24 0.82 10.96 -8.28
N GLY A 25 0.05 10.22 -9.08
CA GLY A 25 0.59 9.25 -10.04
C GLY A 25 -0.13 7.92 -10.07
N VAL A 26 0.59 6.85 -10.41
CA VAL A 26 0.05 5.48 -10.50
C VAL A 26 0.99 4.51 -9.78
N LEU A 27 0.45 3.80 -8.80
CA LEU A 27 1.13 2.71 -8.11
C LEU A 27 0.84 1.42 -8.85
N VAL A 28 1.89 0.69 -9.23
CA VAL A 28 1.76 -0.56 -9.96
C VAL A 28 2.33 -1.69 -9.11
N PHE A 29 1.47 -2.63 -8.72
CA PHE A 29 1.87 -3.87 -8.08
C PHE A 29 1.96 -4.94 -9.16
N ASP A 30 3.15 -5.49 -9.40
CA ASP A 30 3.44 -6.46 -10.47
C ASP A 30 4.10 -7.76 -9.98
N GLY A 31 4.44 -7.85 -8.69
CA GLY A 31 4.96 -9.07 -8.06
C GLY A 31 3.97 -9.67 -7.07
N ALA A 32 3.71 -8.95 -5.97
CA ALA A 32 2.82 -9.40 -4.92
C ALA A 32 2.00 -8.24 -4.35
N LEU A 33 0.80 -8.55 -3.87
CA LEU A 33 -0.09 -7.63 -3.16
C LEU A 33 -0.74 -8.36 -2.01
N TRP A 34 -0.60 -7.81 -0.82
CA TRP A 34 -1.17 -8.33 0.42
C TRP A 34 -1.43 -7.17 1.37
N PRO A 35 -2.54 -7.17 2.14
CA PRO A 35 -3.74 -8.02 2.07
C PRO A 35 -4.56 -7.86 0.76
N PRO A 36 -5.67 -8.62 0.54
CA PRO A 36 -6.32 -9.62 1.41
C PRO A 36 -5.87 -11.08 1.21
N ASP A 37 -6.43 -12.00 2.01
CA ASP A 37 -6.22 -13.45 2.00
C ASP A 37 -6.33 -14.12 0.62
N GLN A 38 -7.13 -13.55 -0.28
CA GLN A 38 -7.29 -14.04 -1.66
C GLN A 38 -6.17 -13.58 -2.61
N LEU A 39 -5.34 -12.62 -2.18
CA LEU A 39 -4.17 -12.12 -2.91
C LEU A 39 -2.88 -12.61 -2.25
N GLY A 40 -1.79 -12.40 -2.97
CA GLY A 40 -0.45 -12.87 -2.62
C GLY A 40 0.42 -12.66 -3.85
N LEU A 41 0.84 -13.75 -4.49
CA LEU A 41 1.47 -13.68 -5.81
C LEU A 41 0.45 -13.24 -6.88
N LEU A 42 0.75 -12.16 -7.58
CA LEU A 42 -0.13 -11.63 -8.62
C LEU A 42 0.00 -12.41 -9.93
N ARG A 43 -1.12 -12.63 -10.61
CA ARG A 43 -1.20 -13.16 -11.98
C ARG A 43 -1.22 -12.06 -13.02
N SER A 44 -1.65 -10.86 -12.64
CA SER A 44 -1.68 -9.69 -13.52
C SER A 44 -1.48 -8.42 -12.69
N PRO A 45 -0.86 -7.36 -13.25
CA PRO A 45 -0.58 -6.15 -12.48
C PRO A 45 -1.84 -5.44 -11.98
N VAL A 46 -1.79 -4.96 -10.73
CA VAL A 46 -2.82 -4.09 -10.15
C VAL A 46 -2.31 -2.65 -10.16
N ARG A 47 -3.06 -1.74 -10.77
CA ARG A 47 -2.72 -0.32 -10.94
C ARG A 47 -3.66 0.52 -10.09
N CYS A 48 -3.09 1.35 -9.22
CA CYS A 48 -3.83 2.28 -8.37
C CYS A 48 -3.48 3.72 -8.78
N THR A 49 -4.42 4.45 -9.36
CA THR A 49 -4.27 5.89 -9.63
C THR A 49 -4.42 6.65 -8.32
N VAL A 50 -3.44 7.51 -8.01
CA VAL A 50 -3.41 8.33 -6.81
C VAL A 50 -3.52 9.79 -7.22
N GLU A 51 -4.50 10.48 -6.64
CA GLU A 51 -4.68 11.94 -6.77
C GLU A 51 -4.78 12.54 -5.36
N LYS A 52 -3.97 13.55 -5.06
CA LYS A 52 -3.93 14.22 -3.74
C LYS A 52 -3.85 13.23 -2.57
N GLY A 53 -3.05 12.18 -2.71
CA GLY A 53 -2.87 11.14 -1.70
C GLY A 53 -4.01 10.15 -1.54
N VAL A 54 -5.01 10.17 -2.43
CA VAL A 54 -6.14 9.24 -2.41
C VAL A 54 -6.10 8.37 -3.65
N VAL A 55 -6.23 7.05 -3.47
CA VAL A 55 -6.44 6.12 -4.56
C VAL A 55 -7.83 6.36 -5.15
N THR A 56 -7.91 6.93 -6.35
CA THR A 56 -9.16 7.26 -7.05
C THR A 56 -9.63 6.14 -7.97
N LYS A 57 -8.72 5.27 -8.40
CA LYS A 57 -9.01 4.18 -9.32
C LYS A 57 -8.13 2.97 -9.04
N ILE A 58 -8.73 1.78 -9.06
CA ILE A 58 -8.03 0.49 -8.98
C ILE A 58 -8.42 -0.30 -10.24
N GLU A 59 -7.43 -0.64 -11.06
CA GLU A 59 -7.63 -1.31 -12.34
C GLU A 59 -6.52 -2.33 -12.63
N GLY A 60 -6.79 -3.25 -13.55
CA GLY A 60 -5.86 -4.30 -13.96
C GLY A 60 -6.58 -5.35 -14.79
N GLU A 61 -5.82 -6.15 -15.51
CA GLU A 61 -6.35 -7.31 -16.23
C GLU A 61 -6.60 -8.47 -15.24
N GLY A 62 -7.55 -9.35 -15.56
CA GLY A 62 -7.84 -10.52 -14.73
C GLY A 62 -8.59 -10.18 -13.43
N GLN A 63 -8.50 -11.09 -12.45
CA GLN A 63 -9.31 -11.03 -11.23
C GLN A 63 -8.65 -10.29 -10.06
N ASP A 64 -7.32 -10.16 -10.07
CA ASP A 64 -6.57 -9.67 -8.90
C ASP A 64 -6.94 -8.21 -8.55
N ALA A 65 -7.05 -7.34 -9.56
CA ALA A 65 -7.47 -5.96 -9.37
C ALA A 65 -8.92 -5.84 -8.88
N GLU A 66 -9.82 -6.72 -9.36
CA GLU A 66 -11.22 -6.74 -8.93
C GLU A 66 -11.36 -7.23 -7.48
N ILE A 67 -10.58 -8.23 -7.08
CA ILE A 67 -10.50 -8.72 -5.69
C ILE A 67 -10.01 -7.58 -4.79
N PHE A 68 -8.91 -6.92 -5.16
CA PHE A 68 -8.38 -5.81 -4.37
C PHE A 68 -9.38 -4.66 -4.24
N ARG A 69 -9.99 -4.25 -5.36
CA ARG A 69 -11.01 -3.18 -5.41
C ARG A 69 -12.21 -3.50 -4.51
N ARG A 70 -12.72 -4.74 -4.56
CA ARG A 70 -13.83 -5.18 -3.69
C ARG A 70 -13.44 -5.19 -2.22
N TRP A 71 -12.23 -5.66 -1.91
CA TRP A 71 -11.74 -5.68 -0.54
C TRP A 71 -11.58 -4.27 0.03
N MET A 72 -10.96 -3.35 -0.72
CA MET A 72 -10.86 -1.94 -0.33
C MET A 72 -12.23 -1.31 -0.10
N ALA A 73 -13.22 -1.60 -0.96
CA ALA A 73 -14.58 -1.09 -0.81
C ALA A 73 -15.36 -1.70 0.37
N SER A 74 -15.04 -2.93 0.77
CA SER A 74 -15.77 -3.66 1.83
C SER A 74 -15.62 -3.06 3.22
N TRP A 75 -14.62 -2.20 3.42
CA TRP A 75 -14.41 -1.50 4.67
C TRP A 75 -15.35 -0.31 4.90
N GLU A 76 -16.04 0.15 3.84
CA GLU A 76 -16.99 1.26 3.89
C GLU A 76 -16.42 2.56 4.50
N ASP A 77 -15.09 2.75 4.44
CA ASP A 77 -14.38 3.91 4.96
C ASP A 77 -13.56 4.59 3.85
N PRO A 78 -13.83 5.86 3.50
CA PRO A 78 -13.06 6.58 2.49
C PRO A 78 -11.57 6.74 2.85
N ASN A 79 -11.20 6.65 4.13
CA ASN A 79 -9.80 6.75 4.55
C ASN A 79 -8.96 5.55 4.12
N MET A 80 -9.58 4.41 3.81
CA MET A 80 -8.86 3.22 3.33
C MET A 80 -8.12 3.47 2.02
N TYR A 81 -8.56 4.45 1.23
CA TYR A 81 -7.92 4.82 -0.03
C TYR A 81 -6.75 5.79 0.15
N ARG A 82 -6.46 6.28 1.37
CA ARG A 82 -5.37 7.23 1.60
C ARG A 82 -4.02 6.52 1.67
N VAL A 83 -3.03 7.04 0.94
CA VAL A 83 -1.66 6.55 1.01
C VAL A 83 -1.00 7.09 2.29
N ALA A 84 -0.70 6.18 3.22
CA ALA A 84 -0.23 6.53 4.57
C ALA A 84 1.29 6.68 4.70
N HIS A 85 2.07 5.78 4.12
CA HIS A 85 3.54 5.82 4.17
C HIS A 85 4.16 4.93 3.09
N TRP A 86 5.43 5.21 2.80
CA TRP A 86 6.27 4.41 1.91
C TRP A 86 7.43 3.85 2.70
N SER A 87 7.72 2.56 2.52
CA SER A 87 8.77 1.86 3.24
C SER A 87 9.69 1.12 2.28
N LEU A 88 11.00 1.22 2.52
CA LEU A 88 12.01 0.41 1.84
C LEU A 88 12.57 -0.61 2.83
N GLY A 89 12.38 -1.89 2.53
CA GLY A 89 13.00 -2.99 3.26
C GLY A 89 14.45 -3.22 2.82
N PHE A 90 15.35 -3.42 3.78
CA PHE A 90 16.77 -3.70 3.54
C PHE A 90 17.34 -4.77 4.50
N ASN A 91 16.47 -5.50 5.20
CA ASN A 91 16.89 -6.67 5.97
C ASN A 91 17.20 -7.83 5.01
N PRO A 92 18.42 -8.40 5.02
CA PRO A 92 18.76 -9.55 4.16
C PRO A 92 18.23 -10.89 4.68
N GLY A 93 17.66 -10.93 5.90
CA GLY A 93 17.13 -12.14 6.54
C GLY A 93 15.62 -12.34 6.37
N VAL A 94 14.97 -11.59 5.47
CA VAL A 94 13.57 -11.76 5.06
C VAL A 94 13.50 -12.30 3.65
#